data_AF-A0A9E4XYK0-F1
#
_entry.id   AF-A0A9E4XYK0-F1
#
_cell.length_a   1.000
_cell.length_b   1.000
_cell.length_c   1.000
_cell.angle_alpha   90.00
_cell.angle_beta   90.00
_cell.angle_gamma   90.00
#
_symmetry.space_group_name_H-M   'P 1'
#
loop_
_entity.id
_entity.type
_entity.pdbx_description
1 polymer ?
#
loop_
_entity_poly.entity_id
_entity_poly.type
_entity_poly.pdbx_seq_one_letter_code
_entity_poly.pdbx_strand_id
1 'polypeptide(L)' 'MDDASVDVVISNGVINHCPYKYGVFRDIFRTIKPGGSLYLANIVVHKPVPEGAKAEVDLWTA' A
#
# COMPACT_ATOMS: atom_id res chain seq x y z
N MET A 1 6.84 9.61 10.94
CA MET A 1 6.41 10.88 10.32
C MET A 1 5.28 11.45 11.15
N ASP A 2 5.25 12.77 11.24
CA ASP A 2 4.26 13.52 12.01
C ASP A 2 2.91 13.56 11.27
N ASP A 3 1.84 13.86 12.00
CA ASP A 3 0.52 14.05 11.44
C ASP A 3 0.51 15.27 10.52
N ALA A 4 -0.24 15.20 9.41
CA ALA A 4 -0.43 16.30 8.48
C ALA A 4 0.90 16.99 8.06
N SER A 5 1.95 16.21 7.84
CA SER A 5 3.29 16.73 7.55
C SER A 5 3.63 16.77 6.06
N VAL A 6 2.88 16.09 5.19
CA VAL A 6 3.17 16.01 3.75
C VAL A 6 1.99 16.45 2.88
N ASP A 7 2.30 17.07 1.75
CA ASP A 7 1.28 17.48 0.77
C ASP A 7 0.86 16.31 -0.13
N VAL A 8 1.79 15.41 -0.44
CA VAL A 8 1.58 14.29 -1.37
C VAL A 8 2.30 13.03 -0.87
N VAL A 9 1.61 11.90 -0.97
CA VAL A 9 2.22 10.56 -0.89
C VAL A 9 2.14 9.92 -2.28
N ILE A 10 3.26 9.34 -2.73
CA ILE A 10 3.34 8.59 -3.98
C ILE A 10 3.81 7.17 -3.66
N SER A 11 3.10 6.16 -4.18
CA SER A 11 3.50 4.76 -4.03
C SER A 11 3.29 3.98 -5.33
N ASN A 12 4.30 3.20 -5.70
CA ASN A 12 4.28 2.33 -6.87
C ASN A 12 4.69 0.90 -6.48
N GLY A 13 3.76 -0.06 -6.61
CA GLY A 13 4.01 -1.49 -6.51
C GLY A 13 4.30 -2.05 -5.11
N VAL A 14 4.71 -1.22 -4.15
CA VAL A 14 5.29 -1.70 -2.89
C VAL A 14 4.28 -2.08 -1.80
N ILE A 15 3.03 -1.59 -1.86
CA ILE A 15 2.04 -1.85 -0.80
C ILE A 15 1.66 -3.33 -0.74
N ASN A 16 1.73 -4.05 -1.86
CA ASN A 16 1.40 -5.47 -1.90
C ASN A 16 2.34 -6.35 -1.05
N HIS A 17 3.59 -5.93 -0.85
CA HIS A 17 4.57 -6.62 0.01
C HIS A 17 4.38 -6.33 1.50
N CYS A 18 3.51 -5.38 1.88
CA CYS A 18 3.25 -5.11 3.28
C CYS A 18 2.33 -6.18 3.90
N PRO A 19 2.70 -6.75 5.06
CA PRO A 19 1.90 -7.78 5.73
C PRO A 19 0.60 -7.22 6.32
N TYR A 20 0.59 -5.92 6.68
CA TYR A 20 -0.59 -5.25 7.24
C TYR A 20 -0.95 -3.99 6.44
N LYS A 21 -1.70 -4.19 5.34
CA LYS A 21 -2.08 -3.11 4.41
C LYS A 21 -2.93 -2.01 5.06
N TYR A 22 -3.85 -2.37 5.98
CA TYR A 22 -4.66 -1.37 6.69
C TYR A 22 -3.81 -0.41 7.53
N GLY A 23 -2.71 -0.88 8.12
CA GLY A 23 -1.78 -0.03 8.86
C GLY A 23 -1.07 0.95 7.94
N VAL A 24 -0.61 0.47 6.79
CA VAL A 24 0.02 1.32 5.75
C VAL A 24 -0.93 2.42 5.31
N PHE A 25 -2.18 2.11 4.98
CA PHE A 25 -3.16 3.12 4.56
C PHE A 25 -3.52 4.08 5.69
N ARG A 26 -3.59 3.62 6.95
CA ARG A 26 -3.81 4.49 8.11
C ARG A 26 -2.66 5.47 8.30
N ASP A 27 -1.42 5.00 8.18
CA ASP A 27 -0.24 5.85 8.30
C ASP A 27 -0.18 6.87 7.17
N ILE A 28 -0.43 6.45 5.92
CA ILE A 28 -0.55 7.35 4.76
C ILE A 28 -1.61 8.42 5.00
N PHE A 29 -2.80 8.03 5.48
CA PHE A 29 -3.89 8.98 5.71
C PHE A 29 -3.53 10.01 6.79
N ARG A 30 -2.90 9.57 7.89
CA ARG A 30 -2.50 10.45 8.99
C ARG A 30 -1.43 11.46 8.59
N THR A 31 -0.46 11.08 7.75
CA THR A 31 0.62 11.98 7.34
C THR A 31 0.22 13.03 6.32
N ILE A 32 -0.80 12.76 5.50
CA ILE A 32 -1.27 13.71 4.47
C ILE A 32 -1.96 14.91 5.13
N LYS A 33 -1.56 16.13 4.76
CA LYS A 33 -2.22 17.38 5.16
C LYS A 33 -3.68 17.42 4.69
N PRO A 34 -4.58 18.14 5.38
CA PRO A 34 -5.90 18.44 4.83
C PRO A 34 -5.82 19.03 3.41
N GLY A 35 -6.48 18.40 2.45
CA GLY A 35 -6.42 18.79 1.02
C GLY A 35 -5.24 18.23 0.23
N GLY A 36 -4.33 17.48 0.87
CA GLY A 36 -3.25 16.74 0.20
C GLY A 36 -3.75 15.50 -0.55
N SER A 37 -2.85 14.81 -1.24
CA SER A 37 -3.22 13.74 -2.18
C SER A 37 -2.38 12.47 -2.03
N LEU A 38 -3.00 11.33 -2.33
CA LEU A 38 -2.33 10.04 -2.53
C LEU A 38 -2.35 9.68 -4.01
N TYR A 39 -1.17 9.50 -4.60
CA TYR A 39 -1.02 8.90 -5.93
C TYR A 39 -0.53 7.46 -5.78
N LEU A 40 -1.33 6.52 -6.27
CA LEU A 40 -1.10 5.10 -6.07
C LEU A 40 -1.14 4.35 -7.40
N ALA A 41 -0.07 3.61 -7.69
CA ALA A 41 -0.04 2.59 -8.74
C ALA A 41 0.27 1.24 -8.09
N ASN A 42 -0.68 0.30 -8.09
CA ASN A 42 -0.48 -1.05 -7.54
C ASN A 42 -1.29 -2.07 -8.34
N ILE A 43 -0.86 -3.34 -8.27
CA ILE A 43 -1.60 -4.46 -8.85
C ILE A 43 -2.80 -4.77 -7.95
N VAL A 44 -3.98 -4.86 -8.55
CA VAL A 44 -5.22 -5.29 -7.89
C VAL A 44 -5.77 -6.53 -8.59
N VAL A 45 -6.45 -7.37 -7.82
CA VAL A 45 -7.04 -8.62 -8.32
C VAL A 45 -8.56 -8.53 -8.30
N HIS A 46 -9.20 -8.99 -9.37
CA HIS A 46 -10.67 -9.07 -9.45
C HIS A 46 -11.23 -10.27 -8.67
N LYS A 47 -10.40 -11.28 -8.42
CA LYS A 47 -10.74 -12.48 -7.65
C LYS A 47 -9.70 -12.69 -6.55
N PRO A 48 -10.07 -13.27 -5.40
CA PRO A 48 -9.10 -13.60 -4.36
C PRO A 48 -7.97 -14.48 -4.90
N VAL A 49 -6.72 -14.15 -4.53
CA VAL A 49 -5.57 -15.03 -4.79
C VAL A 49 -5.73 -16.30 -3.93
N PRO A 50 -5.59 -17.51 -4.49
CA PRO A 50 -5.64 -18.75 -3.72
C PRO A 50 -4.62 -18.76 -2.58
N GLU A 51 -4.96 -19.34 -1.43
CA GLU A 51 -4.06 -19.36 -0.27
C GLU A 51 -2.73 -20.06 -0.55
N GLY A 52 -2.74 -21.17 -1.30
CA GLY A 52 -1.50 -21.84 -1.72
C GLY A 52 -0.63 -20.91 -2.56
N ALA A 53 -1.24 -20.17 -3.49
CA ALA A 53 -0.51 -19.18 -4.27
C ALA A 53 0.04 -18.04 -3.40
N LYS A 54 -0.62 -17.62 -2.30
CA LYS A 54 -0.13 -16.61 -1.33
C LYS A 54 1.00 -17.10 -0.41
N ALA A 55 1.33 -18.40 -0.41
CA ALA A 55 2.46 -18.95 0.34
C ALA A 55 3.75 -19.09 -0.50
N GLU A 56 3.66 -19.09 -1.83
CA GLU A 56 4.78 -19.18 -2.77
C GLU A 56 5.56 -17.86 -2.93
N VAL A 57 6.66 -17.69 -2.18
CA VAL A 57 7.42 -16.43 -2.10
C VAL A 57 7.84 -15.86 -3.46
N ASP A 58 8.22 -16.73 -4.39
CA ASP A 58 8.70 -16.37 -5.73
C ASP A 58 7.64 -15.61 -6.55
N LEU A 59 6.35 -15.72 -6.21
CA LEU A 59 5.27 -15.01 -6.91
C LEU A 59 5.20 -13.51 -6.55
N TRP A 60 5.91 -13.03 -5.54
CA TRP A 60 5.95 -11.61 -5.16
C TRP A 60 7.33 -11.12 -4.69
N THR A 61 8.39 -11.90 -4.83
CA THR A 61 9.77 -11.42 -4.63
C THR A 61 10.56 -11.57 -5.93
N ALA A 62 10.57 -10.52 -6.74
CA ALA A 62 11.42 -10.40 -7.92
C ALA A 62 12.13 -9.05 -7.91
#